data_AF-X1L4G8-F1
#
_entry.id   AF-X1L4G8-F1
#
_cell.length_a   1.000
_cell.length_b   1.000
_cell.length_c   1.000
_cell.angle_alpha   90.00
_cell.angle_beta   90.00
_cell.angle_gamma   90.00
#
_symmetry.space_group_name_H-M   'P 1'
#
loop_
_entity.id
_entity.type
_entity.pdbx_description
1 polymer ?
#
loop_
_entity_poly.entity_id
_entity_poly.type
_entity_poly.pdbx_seq_one_letter_code
_entity_poly.pdbx_strand_id
1 'polypeptide(L)' 'MPKVITQDDIDKIAEYAGKNYSKAATAKELGVDRTTVRKYWP' A
#
# COMPACT_ATOMS: atom_id res chain seq x y z
N MET A 1 -0.28 -4.79 17.19
CA MET A 1 -1.05 -3.53 17.06
C MET A 1 -1.29 -3.30 15.58
N PRO A 2 -2.52 -2.97 15.14
CA PRO A 2 -2.73 -2.57 13.75
C PRO A 2 -1.87 -1.35 13.45
N LYS A 3 -1.07 -1.42 12.37
CA LYS A 3 -0.30 -0.27 11.91
C LYS A 3 -1.30 0.81 11.52
N VAL A 4 -1.21 1.98 12.14
CA VAL A 4 -2.05 3.12 11.76
C VAL A 4 -1.63 3.52 10.36
N ILE A 5 -2.56 3.41 9.41
CA ILE A 5 -2.32 3.82 8.03
C ILE A 5 -2.41 5.33 7.96
N THR A 6 -1.33 5.96 7.51
CA THR A 6 -1.26 7.39 7.31
C THR A 6 -1.67 7.76 5.89
N GLN A 7 -1.95 9.04 5.64
CA GLN A 7 -2.19 9.53 4.28
C GLN A 7 -0.97 9.30 3.38
N ASP A 8 0.24 9.46 3.90
CA ASP A 8 1.50 9.18 3.18
C ASP A 8 1.59 7.72 2.71
N ASP A 9 1.09 6.76 3.49
CA ASP A 9 1.06 5.35 3.08
C ASP A 9 0.08 5.13 1.92
N ILE A 10 -1.05 5.83 1.92
CA ILE A 10 -2.05 5.77 0.84
C ILE A 10 -1.48 6.37 -0.45
N ASP A 11 -0.80 7.52 -0.35
CA ASP A 11 -0.19 8.19 -1.49
C ASP A 11 0.92 7.33 -2.10
N LYS A 12 1.74 6.66 -1.26
CA LYS A 12 2.73 5.68 -1.73
C LYS A 12 2.09 4.46 -2.40
N ILE A 13 0.96 3.96 -1.90
CA ILE A 13 0.23 2.86 -2.56
C ILE A 13 -0.17 3.26 -3.98
N ALA A 14 -0.72 4.47 -4.15
CA ALA A 14 -1.10 5.00 -5.46
C ALA A 14 0.13 5.20 -6.38
N GLU A 15 1.23 5.72 -5.85
CA GLU A 15 2.50 5.88 -6.58
C GLU A 15 3.04 4.53 -7.07
N TYR A 16 3.04 3.51 -6.20
CA TYR A 16 3.49 2.16 -6.57
C TYR A 16 2.58 1.51 -7.60
N ALA A 17 1.26 1.72 -7.51
CA ALA A 17 0.33 1.24 -8.52
C ALA A 17 0.63 1.85 -9.90
N GLY A 18 0.93 3.16 -9.97
CA GLY A 18 1.34 3.84 -11.21
C GLY A 18 2.69 3.38 -11.77
N LYS A 19 3.58 2.88 -10.90
CA LYS A 19 4.89 2.30 -11.28
C LYS A 19 4.85 0.82 -11.64
N ASN A 20 3.66 0.24 -11.84
CA ASN A 20 3.48 -1.19 -12.16
C ASN A 20 3.96 -2.16 -11.05
N TYR A 21 4.01 -1.72 -9.79
CA TYR A 21 4.27 -2.64 -8.69
C TYR A 21 3.09 -3.59 -8.48
N SER A 22 3.38 -4.82 -8.07
CA SER A 22 2.34 -5.74 -7.63
C SER A 22 1.84 -5.36 -6.23
N LYS A 23 0.55 -5.58 -5.96
CA LYS A 23 -0.05 -5.37 -4.62
C LYS A 23 0.72 -6.08 -3.49
N ALA A 24 1.34 -7.22 -3.80
CA ALA A 24 2.16 -7.98 -2.85
C ALA A 24 3.51 -7.31 -2.58
N ALA A 25 4.16 -6.76 -3.62
CA ALA A 25 5.39 -5.99 -3.47
C ALA A 25 5.13 -4.70 -2.66
N THR A 26 4.04 -3.99 -2.97
CA THR A 26 3.63 -2.79 -2.22
C THR A 26 3.35 -3.09 -0.75
N ALA A 27 2.67 -4.20 -0.45
CA ALA A 27 2.42 -4.63 0.93
C ALA A 27 3.72 -4.91 1.70
N LYS A 28 4.70 -5.53 1.03
CA LYS A 28 6.01 -5.85 1.61
C LYS A 28 6.85 -4.59 1.85
N GLU A 29 6.91 -3.67 0.89
CA GLU A 29 7.66 -2.41 1.00
C GLU A 29 7.12 -1.51 2.11
N LEU A 30 5.79 -1.36 2.16
CA LEU A 30 5.15 -0.52 3.16
C LEU A 30 4.99 -1.22 4.51
N GLY A 31 5.27 -2.52 4.61
CA GLY A 31 5.04 -3.32 5.82
C GLY A 31 3.60 -3.23 6.29
N VAL A 32 2.65 -3.34 5.36
CA VAL A 32 1.20 -3.28 5.60
C VAL A 32 0.54 -4.53 5.05
N ASP A 33 -0.62 -4.87 5.58
CA ASP A 33 -1.37 -6.01 5.07
C ASP A 33 -1.86 -5.79 3.64
N ARG A 34 -1.89 -6.88 2.89
CA ARG A 34 -2.37 -6.89 1.50
C ARG A 34 -3.85 -6.47 1.38
N THR A 35 -4.64 -6.69 2.43
CA THR A 35 -6.02 -6.20 2.55
C THR A 35 -6.07 -4.68 2.57
N THR A 36 -5.15 -4.05 3.28
CA THR A 36 -5.01 -2.60 3.34
C THR A 36 -4.58 -2.02 2.00
N VAL A 37 -3.58 -2.63 1.36
CA VAL A 37 -3.17 -2.25 0.00
C VAL A 37 -4.35 -2.37 -0.96
N ARG A 38 -5.15 -3.44 -0.88
CA ARG A 38 -6.34 -3.63 -1.73
C ARG A 38 -7.41 -2.56 -1.49
N LYS A 39 -7.59 -2.10 -0.26
CA LYS A 39 -8.58 -1.08 0.10
C LYS A 39 -8.28 0.28 -0.52
N TYR A 40 -6.99 0.62 -0.62
CA TYR A 40 -6.52 1.92 -1.12
C TYR A 40 -5.86 1.83 -2.51
N TRP A 41 -6.04 0.71 -3.21
CA TRP A 41 -5.52 0.55 -4.56
C TRP A 41 -6.40 1.33 -5.54
N PRO A 42 -5.82 2.20 -6.39
CA PRO A 42 -6.57 2.93 -7.42
C PRO A 42 -7.16 2.02 -8.50
#